data_AF-T1AIG6-F1
#
_entry.id   AF-T1AIG6-F1
#
_cell.length_a   1.000
_cell.length_b   1.000
_cell.length_c   1.000
_cell.angle_alpha   90.00
_cell.angle_beta   90.00
_cell.angle_gamma   90.00
#
_symmetry.space_group_name_H-M   'P 1'
#
loop_
_entity.id
_entity.type
_entity.pdbx_description
1 polymer ?
#
loop_
_entity_poly.entity_id
_entity_poly.type
_entity_poly.pdbx_seq_one_letter_code
_entity_poly.pdbx_strand_id
1 'polypeptide(L)' 'MNLHSNADQAEIAKFDRLSKIWWDTAGKMRMLHVINPLRARFISDQIDVPNPKILDVGCGGGILSE' A
#
# COMPACT_ATOMS: atom_id res chain seq x y z
N MET A 1 -13.70 26.45 -5.27
CA MET A 1 -12.97 25.19 -4.99
C MET A 1 -12.52 25.26 -3.55
N ASN A 2 -12.84 24.25 -2.73
CA ASN A 2 -12.42 24.24 -1.33
C ASN A 2 -10.89 24.29 -1.25
N LEU A 3 -10.35 25.24 -0.48
CA LEU A 3 -8.91 25.41 -0.21
C LEU A 3 -8.39 24.40 0.83
N HIS A 4 -9.16 23.37 1.15
CA HIS A 4 -8.75 22.33 2.09
C HIS A 4 -7.87 21.30 1.37
N SER A 5 -6.65 21.15 1.87
CA SER A 5 -5.76 20.06 1.48
C SER A 5 -6.45 18.72 1.78
N ASN A 6 -6.58 17.84 0.77
CA ASN A 6 -7.04 16.46 0.95
C ASN A 6 -5.89 15.53 1.39
N ALA A 7 -4.90 16.09 2.08
CA ALA A 7 -3.71 15.39 2.52
C ALA A 7 -3.22 16.01 3.82
N ASP A 8 -2.85 15.13 4.76
CA ASP A 8 -2.18 15.51 5.99
C ASP A 8 -0.66 15.36 5.82
N GLN A 9 0.04 16.49 5.85
CA GLN A 9 1.49 16.52 5.68
C GLN A 9 2.25 15.85 6.83
N ALA A 10 1.68 15.81 8.03
CA ALA A 10 2.32 15.15 9.17
C ALA A 10 2.34 13.63 9.00
N GLU A 11 1.27 13.05 8.46
CA GLU A 11 1.21 11.61 8.17
C GLU A 11 2.11 11.23 6.99
N ILE A 12 2.15 12.03 5.92
CA ILE A 12 3.09 11.82 4.81
C ILE A 12 4.53 11.78 5.34
N ALA A 13 4.95 12.81 6.08
CA ALA A 13 6.30 12.88 6.63
C ALA A 13 6.63 11.71 7.57
N LYS A 14 5.64 11.19 8.30
CA LYS A 14 5.79 10.01 9.17
C LYS A 14 6.08 8.74 8.36
N PHE A 15 5.38 8.51 7.26
CA PHE A 15 5.63 7.34 6.42
C PHE A 15 6.91 7.50 5.58
N ASP A 16 7.26 8.71 5.15
CA ASP A 16 8.54 8.98 4.48
C ASP A 16 9.74 8.58 5.35
N ARG A 17 9.69 8.86 6.66
CA ARG A 17 10.72 8.43 7.62
C ARG A 17 10.83 6.91 7.75
N LEU A 18 9.77 6.17 7.45
CA LEU A 18 9.71 4.70 7.52
C LEU A 18 9.98 4.02 6.17
N SER A 19 10.01 4.77 5.07
CA SER A 19 10.10 4.24 3.70
C SER A 19 11.25 3.25 3.48
N LYS A 20 12.43 3.54 4.06
CA LYS A 20 13.64 2.71 3.92
C LYS A 20 13.52 1.31 4.51
N ILE A 21 12.55 1.09 5.42
CA ILE A 21 12.36 -0.19 6.11
C ILE A 21 11.04 -0.86 5.72
N TRP A 22 10.38 -0.42 4.64
CA TRP A 22 9.11 -1.00 4.21
C TRP A 22 9.21 -2.49 3.94
N TRP A 23 10.33 -2.95 3.39
CA TRP A 23 10.57 -4.34 2.98
C TRP A 23 11.28 -5.19 4.03
N ASP A 24 11.51 -4.67 5.24
CA ASP A 24 11.93 -5.50 6.36
C ASP A 24 10.74 -6.33 6.87
N THR A 25 10.76 -7.64 6.56
CA THR A 25 9.69 -8.59 6.90
C THR A 25 9.57 -8.86 8.40
N ALA A 26 10.60 -8.53 9.19
CA ALA A 26 10.57 -8.59 10.65
C ALA A 26 10.33 -7.21 11.30
N GLY A 27 10.33 -6.14 10.50
CA GLY A 27 10.29 -4.74 10.95
C GLY A 27 8.89 -4.18 11.18
N LYS A 28 8.79 -2.84 11.18
CA LYS A 28 7.56 -2.09 11.51
C LYS A 28 6.39 -2.37 10.57
N MET A 29 6.66 -2.88 9.37
CA MET A 29 5.66 -3.17 8.34
C MET A 29 5.38 -4.68 8.20
N ARG A 30 5.90 -5.51 9.11
CA ARG A 30 5.73 -6.96 9.13
C ARG A 30 4.29 -7.42 8.90
N MET A 31 3.31 -6.78 9.54
CA MET A 31 1.91 -7.17 9.38
C MET A 31 1.41 -7.00 7.94
N LEU A 32 1.89 -5.99 7.20
CA LEU A 32 1.55 -5.80 5.78
C LEU A 32 2.12 -6.93 4.91
N HIS A 33 3.31 -7.42 5.22
CA HIS A 33 3.90 -8.59 4.55
C HIS A 33 3.13 -9.87 4.85
N VAL A 34 2.82 -10.12 6.13
CA VAL A 34 2.10 -11.34 6.55
C VAL A 34 0.71 -11.41 5.95
N ILE A 35 -0.01 -10.29 5.89
CA ILE A 35 -1.37 -10.26 5.32
C ILE A 35 -1.38 -10.27 3.78
N ASN A 36 -0.26 -9.94 3.13
CA ASN A 36 -0.21 -9.68 1.70
C ASN A 36 -0.75 -10.85 0.84
N PRO A 37 -0.34 -12.11 1.08
CA PRO A 37 -0.83 -13.23 0.27
C PRO A 37 -2.36 -13.39 0.37
N LEU A 38 -2.94 -13.22 1.57
CA LEU A 38 -4.38 -13.34 1.79
C LEU A 38 -5.15 -12.23 1.07
N ARG A 39 -4.74 -10.97 1.21
CA ARG A 39 -5.43 -9.84 0.57
C ARG A 39 -5.24 -9.83 -0.96
N ALA A 40 -4.05 -10.18 -1.45
CA ALA A 40 -3.79 -10.28 -2.89
C ALA A 40 -4.68 -11.35 -3.51
N ARG A 41 -4.80 -12.50 -2.83
CA ARG A 41 -5.72 -13.56 -3.25
C ARG A 41 -7.17 -13.09 -3.27
N PHE A 42 -7.63 -12.49 -2.17
CA PHE A 42 -8.98 -11.95 -2.05
C PHE A 42 -9.32 -10.98 -3.19
N ILE A 43 -8.42 -10.04 -3.51
CA ILE A 43 -8.59 -9.10 -4.63
C ILE A 43 -8.62 -9.85 -5.96
N SER A 44 -7.66 -10.75 -6.20
CA SER A 44 -7.59 -11.50 -7.47
C SER A 44 -8.81 -12.39 -7.72
N ASP A 45 -9.43 -12.94 -6.67
CA ASP A 45 -10.64 -13.75 -6.78
C ASP A 45 -11.87 -12.93 -7.21
N GLN A 46 -11.82 -11.59 -7.11
CA GLN A 46 -12.87 -10.70 -7.59
C GLN A 46 -12.66 -10.21 -9.04
N ILE A 47 -11.52 -10.53 -9.66
CA ILE A 47 -11.17 -10.06 -10.99
C ILE A 47 -11.32 -11.21 -11.98
N ASP A 48 -12.29 -11.08 -12.89
CA ASP A 48 -12.56 -12.02 -13.97
C ASP A 48 -11.89 -11.63 -15.30
N VAL A 49 -11.36 -10.40 -15.37
CA VAL A 49 -10.66 -9.89 -16.56
C VAL A 49 -9.19 -10.31 -16.56
N PRO A 50 -8.68 -10.95 -17.63
CA PRO A 50 -7.26 -11.24 -17.75
C PRO A 50 -6.46 -9.94 -17.91
N ASN A 51 -5.32 -9.83 -17.20
CA ASN A 51 -4.42 -8.68 -17.23
C ASN A 51 -5.14 -7.33 -17.00
N PRO A 52 -5.84 -7.18 -15.86
CA PRO A 52 -6.54 -5.94 -15.54
C PRO A 52 -5.55 -4.78 -15.39
N LYS A 53 -5.99 -3.57 -15.72
CA LYS A 53 -5.28 -2.36 -15.32
C LYS A 53 -5.69 -2.02 -13.89
N ILE A 54 -4.73 -2.03 -12.96
CA ILE A 54 -4.97 -1.81 -11.52
C ILE A 54 -4.27 -0.53 -11.06
N LEU A 55 -4.91 0.21 -10.16
CA LEU A 55 -4.34 1.34 -9.43
C LEU A 55 -4.43 1.06 -7.93
N ASP A 56 -3.29 1.08 -7.24
CA ASP A 56 -3.20 0.98 -5.78
C ASP A 56 -2.99 2.37 -5.16
N VAL A 57 -4.06 2.94 -4.60
CA VAL A 57 -4.05 4.30 -4.04
C VAL A 57 -3.43 4.26 -2.65
N GLY A 58 -2.33 4.99 -2.46
CA GLY A 58 -1.56 4.92 -1.22
C GLY A 58 -0.66 3.68 -1.15
N CYS A 59 -0.19 3.19 -2.31
CA CYS A 59 0.66 2.01 -2.43
C CYS A 59 1.90 2.02 -1.55
N GLY A 60 2.42 3.21 -1.22
CA GLY A 60 3.55 3.38 -0.35
C GLY A 60 4.75 2.58 -0.85
N GLY A 61 5.19 1.59 -0.08
CA GLY A 61 6.36 0.77 -0.40
C GLY A 61 6.11 -0.32 -1.42
N GLY A 62 4.93 -0.36 -2.02
CA GLY A 62 4.62 -1.30 -3.11
C GLY A 62 4.35 -2.73 -2.65
N ILE A 63 4.18 -3.01 -1.36
CA ILE A 63 4.01 -4.39 -0.85
C ILE A 63 2.87 -5.16 -1.55
N LEU A 64 1.80 -4.48 -1.98
CA LEU A 64 0.71 -5.08 -2.75
C LEU A 64 0.91 -4.95 -4.28
N SER A 65 1.62 -3.92 -4.72
CA SER A 65 1.67 -3.48 -6.12
C SER A 65 2.87 -4.00 -6.92
N GLU A 66 3.92 -4.47 -6.24
CA GLU A 66 5.09 -5.14 -6.82
C GLU A 66 4.92 -6.67 -6.78
#